data_AF-A0A3Q2GN43-F1
#
_entry.id   AF-A0A3Q2GN43-F1
#
_cell.length_a   1.000
_cell.length_b   1.000
_cell.length_c   1.000
_cell.angle_alpha   90.00
_cell.angle_beta   90.00
_cell.angle_gamma   90.00
#
_symmetry.space_group_name_H-M   'P 1'
#
loop_
_entity.id
_entity.type
_entity.pdbx_description
1 polymer ?
#
loop_
_entity_poly.entity_id
_entity_poly.type
_entity_poly.pdbx_seq_one_letter_code
_entity_poly.pdbx_strand_id
1 'polypeptide(L)'
;MMKFAWDNYKQYAWGKNELRPLTRNGHIGNMFGKFLQLGCNIDILYIRVPQFQSWRSGVLHLLHNGEASLFEVNIRYVGGLLSAYYLTGDELFRNKAVELGEKLLPAFNTPTGIPRGVINLGSWGWASAGSSILAEFGTLHLEFVHLTELSKNPVFEEKVMSIRKLLNKIEKPHGLYPNFLSPVSGNWVQHHVSIGGLGDSFYEYLIKSFLMSDKTDVEAKKMYYSALDAIEANLVQKSPGGLTYMAEWRGGILDHKMGHLACFSGGMIGIGADDGVPEKRQHYLDLAAEITHTCHESYTRSTTKLGPEAFRFDSGAEATATRLSDRYYILRPEVIESYMYMWRLTHDPKYRDWGWEAVEALEQHCRVESGFSGIRDVYTMTASHDNMQQSFFLSETLKYLYLLFSDDDLLSLEDWVFNTEAHPLHSDVAGF
;
A
#
# COMPACT_ATOMS: atom_id res chain seq x y z
N MET A 1 -3.93 11.76 -18.22
CA MET A 1 -3.49 10.42 -17.76
C MET A 1 -4.63 9.44 -17.55
N MET A 2 -5.48 9.58 -16.50
CA MET A 2 -6.50 8.59 -16.11
C MET A 2 -7.38 8.09 -17.26
N LYS A 3 -8.08 9.01 -17.96
CA LYS A 3 -8.94 8.66 -19.11
C LYS A 3 -8.21 7.83 -20.16
N PHE A 4 -6.96 8.19 -20.47
CA PHE A 4 -6.16 7.49 -21.47
C PHE A 4 -5.79 6.07 -21.00
N ALA A 5 -5.34 5.91 -19.74
CA ALA A 5 -5.00 4.61 -19.17
C ALA A 5 -6.23 3.68 -19.10
N TRP A 6 -7.38 4.21 -18.69
CA TRP A 6 -8.62 3.46 -18.56
C TRP A 6 -9.27 3.09 -19.90
N ASP A 7 -9.36 4.02 -20.84
CA ASP A 7 -9.95 3.75 -22.16
C ASP A 7 -9.18 2.64 -22.88
N ASN A 8 -7.85 2.62 -22.78
CA ASN A 8 -7.03 1.56 -23.34
C ASN A 8 -7.19 0.22 -22.59
N TYR A 9 -7.31 0.24 -21.25
CA TYR A 9 -7.66 -0.97 -20.50
C TYR A 9 -9.00 -1.53 -20.97
N LYS A 10 -10.02 -0.69 -21.12
CA LYS A 10 -11.34 -1.08 -21.60
C LYS A 10 -11.31 -1.62 -23.03
N GLN A 11 -10.45 -1.09 -23.88
CA GLN A 11 -10.33 -1.56 -25.26
C GLN A 11 -9.63 -2.93 -25.36
N TYR A 12 -8.56 -3.15 -24.60
CA TYR A 12 -7.64 -4.26 -24.84
C TYR A 12 -7.61 -5.34 -23.73
N ALA A 13 -8.13 -5.01 -22.56
CA ALA A 13 -8.01 -5.84 -21.36
C ALA A 13 -9.29 -5.90 -20.52
N TRP A 14 -10.46 -5.52 -21.08
CA TRP A 14 -11.72 -5.55 -20.35
C TRP A 14 -12.01 -6.93 -19.75
N GLY A 15 -12.32 -6.95 -18.45
CA GLY A 15 -12.55 -8.19 -17.68
C GLY A 15 -11.27 -8.97 -17.34
N LYS A 16 -10.08 -8.45 -17.64
CA LYS A 16 -8.79 -8.95 -17.14
C LYS A 16 -8.31 -8.08 -15.98
N ASN A 17 -7.33 -8.57 -15.22
CA ASN A 17 -6.87 -7.88 -14.02
C ASN A 17 -6.03 -6.65 -14.38
N GLU A 18 -5.19 -6.77 -15.42
CA GLU A 18 -4.26 -5.73 -15.83
C GLU A 18 -4.14 -5.63 -17.35
N LEU A 19 -3.58 -4.53 -17.83
CA LEU A 19 -3.33 -4.29 -19.25
C LEU A 19 -1.83 -4.47 -19.56
N ARG A 20 -1.51 -5.14 -20.67
CA ARG A 20 -0.19 -5.12 -21.28
C ARG A 20 -0.19 -4.16 -22.47
N PRO A 21 0.22 -2.90 -22.29
CA PRO A 21 -0.07 -1.83 -23.24
C PRO A 21 0.76 -1.91 -24.53
N LEU A 22 1.92 -2.57 -24.55
CA LEU A 22 2.70 -2.76 -25.79
C LEU A 22 2.10 -3.89 -26.65
N THR A 23 1.64 -4.97 -26.02
CA THR A 23 1.05 -6.12 -26.74
C THR A 23 -0.47 -6.00 -26.92
N ARG A 24 -1.09 -4.95 -26.37
CA ARG A 24 -2.53 -4.65 -26.48
C ARG A 24 -3.42 -5.83 -26.11
N ASN A 25 -3.11 -6.47 -24.98
CA ASN A 25 -3.91 -7.57 -24.43
C ASN A 25 -3.97 -7.50 -22.90
N GLY A 26 -4.90 -8.24 -22.30
CA GLY A 26 -5.03 -8.31 -20.85
C GLY A 26 -4.12 -9.35 -20.20
N HIS A 27 -3.77 -9.09 -18.94
CA HIS A 27 -3.03 -9.98 -18.05
C HIS A 27 -3.90 -10.34 -16.84
N ILE A 28 -3.84 -11.59 -16.40
CA ILE A 28 -4.60 -12.08 -15.24
C ILE A 28 -3.71 -12.12 -13.98
N GLY A 29 -2.38 -12.16 -14.16
CA GLY A 29 -1.45 -12.37 -13.04
C GLY A 29 -1.63 -13.73 -12.37
N ASN A 30 -0.72 -14.02 -11.45
CA ASN A 30 -0.79 -15.22 -10.60
C ASN A 30 -1.50 -14.92 -9.27
N MET A 31 -1.43 -13.67 -8.81
CA MET A 31 -1.84 -13.20 -7.48
C MET A 31 -3.33 -13.34 -7.18
N PHE A 32 -4.16 -13.15 -8.21
CA PHE A 32 -5.62 -13.30 -8.13
C PHE A 32 -6.10 -14.61 -8.77
N GLY A 33 -5.17 -15.40 -9.32
CA GLY A 33 -5.47 -16.61 -10.10
C GLY A 33 -6.61 -16.39 -11.09
N LYS A 34 -7.51 -17.38 -11.20
CA LYS A 34 -8.81 -17.19 -11.86
C LYS A 34 -9.87 -16.62 -10.92
N PHE A 35 -9.58 -16.51 -9.63
CA PHE A 35 -10.52 -16.20 -8.54
C PHE A 35 -11.27 -14.88 -8.78
N LEU A 36 -10.57 -13.88 -9.33
CA LEU A 36 -11.10 -12.56 -9.66
C LEU A 36 -10.73 -12.16 -11.10
N GLN A 37 -11.69 -11.59 -11.81
CA GLN A 37 -11.55 -11.11 -13.19
C GLN A 37 -12.28 -9.79 -13.39
N LEU A 38 -11.60 -8.68 -13.09
CA LEU A 38 -11.92 -7.28 -13.41
C LEU A 38 -10.84 -6.43 -12.74
N GLY A 39 -10.31 -5.39 -13.41
CA GLY A 39 -9.28 -4.53 -12.82
C GLY A 39 -9.81 -3.81 -11.56
N CYS A 40 -8.95 -3.70 -10.55
CA CYS A 40 -9.21 -3.18 -9.19
C CYS A 40 -9.50 -1.66 -9.10
N ASN A 41 -10.05 -1.04 -10.13
CA ASN A 41 -10.19 0.42 -10.24
C ASN A 41 -11.60 0.89 -9.87
N ILE A 42 -12.09 0.37 -8.76
CA ILE A 42 -13.51 0.33 -8.37
C ILE A 42 -14.03 1.72 -7.95
N ASP A 43 -13.23 2.46 -7.21
CA ASP A 43 -13.61 3.71 -6.55
C ASP A 43 -13.29 4.98 -7.37
N ILE A 44 -12.24 4.92 -8.20
CA ILE A 44 -11.80 6.05 -9.04
C ILE A 44 -12.84 6.49 -10.06
N LEU A 45 -13.65 5.56 -10.55
CA LEU A 45 -14.69 5.86 -11.54
C LEU A 45 -15.78 6.81 -11.01
N TYR A 46 -15.84 7.02 -9.68
CA TYR A 46 -16.72 8.00 -9.06
C TYR A 46 -16.26 9.45 -9.27
N ILE A 47 -14.96 9.72 -9.46
CA ILE A 47 -14.43 11.09 -9.64
C ILE A 47 -14.68 11.59 -11.08
N ARG A 48 -15.95 11.68 -11.49
CA ARG A 48 -16.44 12.29 -12.75
C ARG A 48 -16.13 11.52 -14.04
N VAL A 49 -16.11 10.19 -14.04
CA VAL A 49 -16.01 9.41 -15.29
C VAL A 49 -17.35 8.73 -15.65
N PRO A 50 -17.97 9.04 -16.80
CA PRO A 50 -19.26 8.45 -17.25
C PRO A 50 -19.31 6.92 -17.43
N GLN A 51 -18.23 6.21 -17.08
CA GLN A 51 -17.98 4.81 -17.43
C GLN A 51 -18.30 3.84 -16.27
N PHE A 52 -18.69 4.36 -15.11
CA PHE A 52 -19.08 3.62 -13.90
C PHE A 52 -20.14 2.54 -14.15
N GLN A 53 -21.16 2.84 -14.98
CA GLN A 53 -22.25 1.88 -15.26
C GLN A 53 -21.78 0.62 -16.01
N SER A 54 -20.79 0.75 -16.90
CA SER A 54 -20.24 -0.43 -17.59
C SER A 54 -19.44 -1.33 -16.65
N TRP A 55 -18.82 -0.75 -15.63
CA TRP A 55 -18.06 -1.49 -14.62
C TRP A 55 -18.98 -2.20 -13.61
N ARG A 56 -20.06 -1.53 -13.17
CA ARG A 56 -21.09 -2.10 -12.28
C ARG A 56 -21.61 -3.45 -12.76
N SER A 57 -21.82 -3.64 -14.07
CA SER A 57 -22.27 -4.94 -14.60
C SER A 57 -21.22 -6.05 -14.47
N GLY A 58 -19.93 -5.73 -14.51
CA GLY A 58 -18.84 -6.70 -14.39
C GLY A 58 -18.72 -7.29 -12.99
N VAL A 59 -19.05 -6.50 -11.96
CA VAL A 59 -18.98 -6.91 -10.55
C VAL A 59 -19.93 -8.06 -10.20
N LEU A 60 -21.03 -8.21 -10.93
CA LEU A 60 -21.97 -9.32 -10.72
C LEU A 60 -21.30 -10.70 -10.88
N HIS A 61 -20.28 -10.79 -11.74
CA HIS A 61 -19.58 -12.03 -12.08
C HIS A 61 -18.12 -12.05 -11.60
N LEU A 62 -17.80 -11.26 -10.58
CA LEU A 62 -16.44 -11.08 -10.07
C LEU A 62 -15.78 -12.39 -9.63
N LEU A 63 -16.55 -13.28 -8.99
CA LEU A 63 -16.03 -14.41 -8.21
C LEU A 63 -16.04 -15.71 -9.01
N HIS A 64 -14.88 -16.36 -9.05
CA HIS A 64 -14.68 -17.68 -9.64
C HIS A 64 -13.91 -18.59 -8.69
N ASN A 65 -13.84 -19.89 -8.98
CA ASN A 65 -13.01 -20.82 -8.22
C ASN A 65 -11.53 -20.66 -8.61
N GLY A 66 -10.64 -20.52 -7.62
CA GLY A 66 -9.19 -20.42 -7.82
C GLY A 66 -8.45 -20.16 -6.51
N GLU A 67 -7.12 -20.08 -6.60
CA GLU A 67 -6.27 -19.61 -5.52
C GLU A 67 -6.03 -18.11 -5.66
N ALA A 68 -5.96 -17.39 -4.54
CA ALA A 68 -5.62 -15.98 -4.52
C ALA A 68 -4.89 -15.62 -3.23
N SER A 69 -4.10 -14.55 -3.28
CA SER A 69 -3.50 -13.95 -2.08
C SER A 69 -4.58 -13.32 -1.21
N LEU A 70 -4.58 -13.63 0.09
CA LEU A 70 -5.51 -13.03 1.05
C LEU A 70 -5.34 -11.50 1.10
N PHE A 71 -4.10 -11.05 1.27
CA PHE A 71 -3.73 -9.64 1.38
C PHE A 71 -4.18 -8.86 0.15
N GLU A 72 -3.83 -9.33 -1.04
CA GLU A 72 -4.09 -8.60 -2.29
C GLU A 72 -5.58 -8.57 -2.64
N VAL A 73 -6.31 -9.64 -2.34
CA VAL A 73 -7.77 -9.65 -2.48
C VAL A 73 -8.42 -8.68 -1.49
N ASN A 74 -7.93 -8.64 -0.25
CA ASN A 74 -8.44 -7.76 0.78
C ASN A 74 -8.26 -6.28 0.39
N ILE A 75 -7.02 -5.85 0.21
CA ILE A 75 -6.72 -4.42 0.03
C ILE A 75 -7.32 -3.89 -1.28
N ARG A 76 -7.35 -4.68 -2.35
CA ARG A 76 -7.81 -4.19 -3.67
C ARG A 76 -9.30 -4.37 -3.92
N TYR A 77 -9.83 -5.57 -3.64
CA TYR A 77 -11.21 -5.88 -3.98
C TYR A 77 -12.17 -5.59 -2.84
N VAL A 78 -11.85 -6.00 -1.61
CA VAL A 78 -12.69 -5.64 -0.46
C VAL A 78 -12.60 -4.12 -0.24
N GLY A 79 -11.39 -3.56 -0.14
CA GLY A 79 -11.18 -2.12 0.00
C GLY A 79 -11.84 -1.30 -1.11
N GLY A 80 -11.65 -1.71 -2.36
CA GLY A 80 -12.28 -1.06 -3.52
C GLY A 80 -13.81 -1.10 -3.46
N LEU A 81 -14.41 -2.27 -3.20
CA LEU A 81 -15.87 -2.41 -3.10
C LEU A 81 -16.45 -1.60 -1.93
N LEU A 82 -15.79 -1.60 -0.77
CA LEU A 82 -16.18 -0.76 0.37
C LEU A 82 -16.15 0.72 0.00
N SER A 83 -15.08 1.19 -0.64
CA SER A 83 -14.96 2.60 -1.04
C SER A 83 -16.01 2.98 -2.09
N ALA A 84 -16.25 2.13 -3.09
CA ALA A 84 -17.35 2.38 -4.04
C ALA A 84 -18.71 2.41 -3.35
N TYR A 85 -18.96 1.57 -2.35
CA TYR A 85 -20.18 1.64 -1.56
C TYR A 85 -20.29 2.99 -0.84
N TYR A 86 -19.28 3.39 -0.07
CA TYR A 86 -19.32 4.64 0.70
C TYR A 86 -19.46 5.88 -0.19
N LEU A 87 -18.85 5.89 -1.37
CA LEU A 87 -18.95 7.00 -2.32
C LEU A 87 -20.28 7.05 -3.08
N THR A 88 -20.96 5.92 -3.28
CA THR A 88 -22.13 5.84 -4.20
C THR A 88 -23.45 5.48 -3.53
N GLY A 89 -23.42 4.86 -2.36
CA GLY A 89 -24.57 4.24 -1.71
C GLY A 89 -25.14 3.02 -2.45
N ASP A 90 -24.47 2.48 -3.48
CA ASP A 90 -24.98 1.31 -4.22
C ASP A 90 -24.73 0.01 -3.43
N GLU A 91 -25.82 -0.54 -2.90
CA GLU A 91 -25.85 -1.78 -2.11
C GLU A 91 -25.26 -3.00 -2.83
N LEU A 92 -25.13 -2.98 -4.17
CA LEU A 92 -24.41 -4.03 -4.89
C LEU A 92 -22.97 -4.19 -4.37
N PHE A 93 -22.26 -3.08 -4.15
CA PHE A 93 -20.86 -3.13 -3.72
C PHE A 93 -20.73 -3.57 -2.27
N ARG A 94 -21.60 -3.09 -1.38
CA ARG A 94 -21.69 -3.58 0.00
C ARG A 94 -21.91 -5.09 0.05
N ASN A 95 -22.92 -5.59 -0.66
CA ASN A 95 -23.22 -7.03 -0.66
C ASN A 95 -22.06 -7.87 -1.19
N LYS A 96 -21.36 -7.38 -2.22
CA LYS A 96 -20.19 -8.07 -2.78
C LYS A 96 -18.95 -8.00 -1.90
N ALA A 97 -18.74 -6.90 -1.19
CA ALA A 97 -17.67 -6.78 -0.20
C ALA A 97 -17.87 -7.82 0.91
N VAL A 98 -19.10 -7.92 1.45
CA VAL A 98 -19.45 -8.90 2.49
C VAL A 98 -19.31 -10.33 1.98
N GLU A 99 -19.85 -10.65 0.79
CA GLU A 99 -19.70 -11.98 0.18
C GLU A 99 -18.22 -12.38 0.00
N LEU A 100 -17.38 -11.43 -0.42
CA LEU A 100 -15.96 -11.67 -0.57
C LEU A 100 -15.29 -11.88 0.79
N GLY A 101 -15.58 -11.03 1.78
CA GLY A 101 -15.09 -11.15 3.15
C GLY A 101 -15.35 -12.54 3.74
N GLU A 102 -16.58 -13.06 3.60
CA GLU A 102 -16.94 -14.41 4.06
C GLU A 102 -16.06 -15.50 3.44
N LYS A 103 -15.68 -15.34 2.16
CA LYS A 103 -14.79 -16.26 1.45
C LYS A 103 -13.33 -16.16 1.91
N LEU A 104 -12.93 -15.08 2.58
CA LEU A 104 -11.58 -14.91 3.13
C LEU A 104 -11.43 -15.57 4.52
N LEU A 105 -12.53 -15.73 5.28
CA LEU A 105 -12.52 -16.28 6.65
C LEU A 105 -11.78 -17.63 6.82
N PRO A 106 -11.86 -18.59 5.86
CA PRO A 106 -11.13 -19.85 6.00
C PRO A 106 -9.60 -19.70 6.10
N ALA A 107 -9.02 -18.59 5.63
CA ALA A 107 -7.57 -18.35 5.72
C ALA A 107 -7.07 -18.28 7.17
N PHE A 108 -7.94 -17.87 8.10
CA PHE A 108 -7.68 -17.76 9.53
C PHE A 108 -7.79 -19.09 10.29
N ASN A 109 -8.12 -20.19 9.61
CA ASN A 109 -8.24 -21.52 10.22
C ASN A 109 -6.84 -22.14 10.44
N THR A 110 -6.08 -21.52 11.33
CA THR A 110 -4.75 -21.94 11.77
C THR A 110 -4.74 -22.07 13.29
N PRO A 111 -3.82 -22.86 13.89
CA PRO A 111 -3.76 -23.02 15.34
C PRO A 111 -3.63 -21.70 16.12
N THR A 112 -3.03 -20.68 15.51
CA THR A 112 -2.78 -19.37 16.14
C THR A 112 -3.83 -18.31 15.80
N GLY A 113 -4.64 -18.55 14.76
CA GLY A 113 -5.51 -17.54 14.15
C GLY A 113 -4.79 -16.58 13.20
N ILE A 114 -3.45 -16.64 13.08
CA ILE A 114 -2.71 -15.91 12.05
C ILE A 114 -3.04 -16.54 10.70
N PRO A 115 -3.57 -15.76 9.73
CA PRO A 115 -3.99 -16.33 8.48
C PRO A 115 -2.79 -16.77 7.63
N ARG A 116 -3.02 -17.77 6.78
CA ARG A 116 -2.10 -18.07 5.68
C ARG A 116 -2.29 -17.02 4.58
N GLY A 117 -1.23 -16.65 3.87
CA GLY A 117 -1.31 -15.65 2.79
C GLY A 117 -2.16 -16.03 1.57
N VAL A 118 -2.84 -17.20 1.58
CA VAL A 118 -3.46 -17.83 0.42
C VAL A 118 -4.82 -18.40 0.76
N ILE A 119 -5.79 -18.19 -0.11
CA ILE A 119 -7.14 -18.73 0.00
C ILE A 119 -7.30 -19.90 -1.00
N ASN A 120 -7.70 -21.06 -0.48
CA ASN A 120 -7.86 -22.39 -1.12
C ASN A 120 -6.58 -23.16 -1.54
N LEU A 121 -6.11 -24.04 -0.64
CA LEU A 121 -5.26 -25.25 -0.81
C LEU A 121 -4.08 -25.22 -1.82
N GLY A 122 -3.20 -24.23 -1.70
CA GLY A 122 -1.86 -24.26 -2.29
C GLY A 122 -0.89 -23.36 -1.52
N SER A 123 0.32 -23.84 -1.20
CA SER A 123 1.37 -23.01 -0.60
C SER A 123 2.09 -22.22 -1.68
N TRP A 124 2.10 -20.89 -1.59
CA TRP A 124 2.97 -20.09 -2.45
C TRP A 124 4.41 -20.14 -1.94
N GLY A 125 5.36 -20.38 -2.83
CA GLY A 125 6.77 -20.66 -2.51
C GLY A 125 7.64 -19.45 -2.11
N TRP A 126 7.07 -18.28 -1.82
CA TRP A 126 7.82 -17.09 -1.42
C TRP A 126 7.82 -16.84 0.09
N ALA A 127 6.85 -17.40 0.84
CA ALA A 127 6.90 -17.40 2.29
C ALA A 127 7.92 -18.45 2.78
N SER A 128 8.93 -18.01 3.53
CA SER A 128 9.95 -18.92 4.07
C SER A 128 9.30 -19.98 4.96
N ALA A 129 9.52 -21.26 4.65
CA ALA A 129 9.17 -22.40 5.50
C ALA A 129 7.70 -22.48 5.96
N GLY A 130 6.75 -21.92 5.20
CA GLY A 130 5.32 -21.94 5.54
C GLY A 130 4.90 -20.91 6.60
N SER A 131 5.69 -19.86 6.78
CA SER A 131 5.35 -18.67 7.58
C SER A 131 4.28 -17.79 6.90
N SER A 132 3.71 -16.87 7.66
CA SER A 132 2.89 -15.75 7.17
C SER A 132 3.69 -14.46 7.27
N ILE A 133 3.43 -13.52 6.36
CA ILE A 133 4.19 -12.28 6.22
C ILE A 133 3.51 -11.14 6.97
N LEU A 134 4.29 -10.35 7.71
CA LEU A 134 3.81 -9.31 8.62
C LEU A 134 2.88 -8.32 7.94
N ALA A 135 3.30 -7.75 6.80
CA ALA A 135 2.43 -6.86 6.01
C ALA A 135 1.15 -7.57 5.56
N GLU A 136 1.21 -8.82 5.11
CA GLU A 136 0.02 -9.51 4.60
C GLU A 136 -1.07 -9.71 5.66
N PHE A 137 -0.70 -10.26 6.83
CA PHE A 137 -1.69 -10.49 7.90
C PHE A 137 -1.96 -9.24 8.75
N GLY A 138 -1.02 -8.29 8.76
CA GLY A 138 -1.15 -7.01 9.46
C GLY A 138 -2.09 -6.04 8.76
N THR A 139 -2.24 -6.17 7.44
CA THR A 139 -2.95 -5.22 6.58
C THR A 139 -4.31 -5.75 6.12
N LEU A 140 -5.08 -6.22 7.11
CA LEU A 140 -6.46 -6.70 6.95
C LEU A 140 -7.45 -5.90 7.81
N HIS A 141 -6.93 -5.07 8.72
CA HIS A 141 -7.68 -4.54 9.84
C HIS A 141 -8.80 -3.60 9.42
N LEU A 142 -8.50 -2.60 8.58
CA LEU A 142 -9.46 -1.57 8.18
C LEU A 142 -10.67 -2.19 7.47
N GLU A 143 -10.41 -3.03 6.47
CA GLU A 143 -11.47 -3.67 5.68
C GLU A 143 -12.33 -4.60 6.55
N PHE A 144 -11.71 -5.40 7.42
CA PHE A 144 -12.45 -6.35 8.25
C PHE A 144 -13.32 -5.66 9.31
N VAL A 145 -12.89 -4.53 9.85
CA VAL A 145 -13.71 -3.71 10.77
C VAL A 145 -14.95 -3.17 10.03
N HIS A 146 -14.77 -2.60 8.83
CA HIS A 146 -15.90 -2.17 8.00
C HIS A 146 -16.82 -3.33 7.57
N LEU A 147 -16.26 -4.52 7.29
CA LEU A 147 -17.07 -5.70 7.00
C LEU A 147 -17.96 -6.08 8.19
N THR A 148 -17.44 -6.03 9.42
CA THR A 148 -18.25 -6.23 10.64
C THR A 148 -19.32 -5.16 10.76
N GLU A 149 -18.99 -3.89 10.55
CA GLU A 149 -19.94 -2.78 10.63
C GLU A 149 -21.12 -2.96 9.64
N LEU A 150 -20.83 -3.28 8.39
CA LEU A 150 -21.82 -3.38 7.32
C LEU A 150 -22.63 -4.67 7.37
N SER A 151 -22.04 -5.79 7.79
CA SER A 151 -22.71 -7.10 7.87
C SER A 151 -23.39 -7.36 9.21
N LYS A 152 -23.02 -6.61 10.26
CA LYS A 152 -23.36 -6.89 11.68
C LYS A 152 -22.86 -8.27 12.16
N ASN A 153 -21.90 -8.86 11.45
CA ASN A 153 -21.25 -10.10 11.85
C ASN A 153 -19.92 -9.78 12.54
N PRO A 154 -19.77 -10.03 13.86
CA PRO A 154 -18.55 -9.68 14.60
C PRO A 154 -17.32 -10.51 14.19
N VAL A 155 -17.51 -11.60 13.43
CA VAL A 155 -16.43 -12.53 13.10
C VAL A 155 -15.26 -11.86 12.39
N PHE A 156 -15.49 -10.84 11.55
CA PHE A 156 -14.42 -10.18 10.80
C PHE A 156 -13.50 -9.40 11.74
N GLU A 157 -14.05 -8.50 12.55
CA GLU A 157 -13.32 -7.77 13.57
C GLU A 157 -12.62 -8.71 14.56
N GLU A 158 -13.31 -9.76 15.04
CA GLU A 158 -12.73 -10.76 15.95
C GLU A 158 -11.46 -11.42 15.37
N LYS A 159 -11.42 -11.66 14.04
CA LYS A 159 -10.23 -12.23 13.38
C LYS A 159 -9.04 -11.28 13.46
N VAL A 160 -9.21 -10.01 13.08
CA VAL A 160 -8.10 -9.06 13.04
C VAL A 160 -7.67 -8.61 14.45
N MET A 161 -8.58 -8.57 15.41
CA MET A 161 -8.25 -8.34 16.82
C MET A 161 -7.48 -9.51 17.44
N SER A 162 -7.76 -10.75 17.01
CA SER A 162 -6.99 -11.92 17.44
C SER A 162 -5.52 -11.86 17.00
N ILE A 163 -5.24 -11.28 15.83
CA ILE A 163 -3.87 -11.03 15.35
C ILE A 163 -3.14 -10.10 16.32
N ARG A 164 -3.72 -8.95 16.67
CA ARG A 164 -3.11 -8.00 17.61
C ARG A 164 -2.89 -8.61 18.98
N LYS A 165 -3.86 -9.37 19.48
CA LYS A 165 -3.75 -10.10 20.75
C LYS A 165 -2.55 -11.05 20.78
N LEU A 166 -2.24 -11.72 19.66
CA LEU A 166 -1.04 -12.54 19.57
C LEU A 166 0.22 -11.68 19.51
N LEU A 167 0.26 -10.68 18.62
CA LEU A 167 1.41 -9.78 18.45
C LEU A 167 1.77 -9.03 19.74
N ASN A 168 0.80 -8.73 20.61
CA ASN A 168 1.04 -8.10 21.91
C ASN A 168 1.58 -9.05 22.99
N LYS A 169 1.44 -10.37 22.80
CA LYS A 169 1.95 -11.37 23.73
C LYS A 169 3.35 -11.85 23.40
N ILE A 170 3.72 -11.85 22.12
CA ILE A 170 5.03 -12.35 21.67
C ILE A 170 6.11 -11.29 21.86
N GLU A 171 7.30 -11.73 22.25
CA GLU A 171 8.46 -10.85 22.40
C GLU A 171 8.89 -10.28 21.05
N LYS A 172 9.24 -8.99 21.04
CA LYS A 172 9.68 -8.26 19.85
C LYS A 172 11.17 -7.96 20.00
N PRO A 173 12.05 -8.58 19.19
CA PRO A 173 13.50 -8.36 19.32
C PRO A 173 13.83 -6.88 19.09
N HIS A 174 14.44 -6.23 20.08
CA HIS A 174 14.73 -4.78 20.07
C HIS A 174 13.49 -3.88 19.89
N GLY A 175 12.29 -4.39 20.21
CA GLY A 175 11.02 -3.70 19.94
C GLY A 175 10.58 -3.75 18.47
N LEU A 176 11.38 -4.37 17.59
CA LEU A 176 11.09 -4.50 16.17
C LEU A 176 10.19 -5.70 15.88
N TYR A 177 9.42 -5.62 14.80
CA TYR A 177 8.55 -6.68 14.32
C TYR A 177 9.21 -7.41 13.15
N PRO A 178 9.65 -8.68 13.34
CA PRO A 178 10.14 -9.48 12.23
C PRO A 178 9.05 -9.73 11.17
N ASN A 179 9.46 -9.80 9.91
CA ASN A 179 8.54 -9.89 8.77
C ASN A 179 7.88 -11.27 8.62
N PHE A 180 8.32 -12.29 9.36
CA PHE A 180 7.85 -13.68 9.20
C PHE A 180 7.42 -14.30 10.53
N LEU A 181 6.15 -14.66 10.62
CA LEU A 181 5.53 -15.30 11.78
C LEU A 181 4.97 -16.68 11.41
N SER A 182 5.18 -17.70 12.24
CA SER A 182 4.61 -19.02 12.00
C SER A 182 3.12 -19.04 12.35
N PRO A 183 2.21 -19.37 11.41
CA PRO A 183 0.77 -19.48 11.70
C PRO A 183 0.42 -20.72 12.54
N VAL A 184 1.39 -21.63 12.76
CA VAL A 184 1.21 -22.86 13.56
C VAL A 184 1.71 -22.68 14.98
N SER A 185 2.92 -22.15 15.16
CA SER A 185 3.54 -22.01 16.49
C SER A 185 3.35 -20.65 17.12
N GLY A 186 3.07 -19.60 16.34
CA GLY A 186 2.94 -18.23 16.83
C GLY A 186 4.28 -17.56 17.15
N ASN A 187 5.39 -18.17 16.73
CA ASN A 187 6.74 -17.64 16.95
C ASN A 187 7.30 -17.00 15.67
N TRP A 188 8.17 -16.02 15.84
CA TRP A 188 8.97 -15.46 14.76
C TRP A 188 9.86 -16.53 14.13
N VAL A 189 9.99 -16.52 12.80
CA VAL A 189 10.79 -17.53 12.06
C VAL A 189 12.16 -16.99 11.69
N GLN A 190 12.21 -15.83 11.05
CA GLN A 190 13.45 -15.14 10.69
C GLN A 190 13.45 -13.74 11.29
N HIS A 191 14.61 -13.29 11.75
CA HIS A 191 14.81 -11.96 12.32
C HIS A 191 15.20 -10.96 11.21
N HIS A 192 14.35 -10.84 10.18
CA HIS A 192 14.44 -9.80 9.15
C HIS A 192 13.33 -8.78 9.40
N VAL A 193 13.68 -7.51 9.48
CA VAL A 193 12.78 -6.38 9.71
C VAL A 193 13.00 -5.38 8.57
N SER A 194 11.91 -4.87 8.02
CA SER A 194 11.92 -3.80 7.02
C SER A 194 10.67 -2.94 7.18
N ILE A 195 10.81 -1.64 6.91
CA ILE A 195 9.67 -0.71 6.71
C ILE A 195 9.36 -0.57 5.21
N GLY A 196 10.03 -1.33 4.34
CA GLY A 196 9.57 -1.57 2.99
C GLY A 196 8.82 -2.92 2.90
N GLY A 197 8.92 -3.55 1.73
CA GLY A 197 8.21 -4.79 1.44
C GLY A 197 8.32 -5.84 2.54
N LEU A 198 7.22 -6.56 2.74
CA LEU A 198 6.98 -7.59 3.77
C LEU A 198 6.65 -7.06 5.18
N GLY A 199 6.86 -5.77 5.46
CA GLY A 199 6.59 -5.17 6.77
C GLY A 199 5.82 -3.85 6.74
N ASP A 200 6.08 -2.99 5.74
CA ASP A 200 5.46 -1.68 5.49
C ASP A 200 4.03 -1.47 6.04
N SER A 201 3.02 -2.01 5.37
CA SER A 201 1.61 -1.66 5.57
C SER A 201 1.04 -2.17 6.90
N PHE A 202 1.74 -3.07 7.61
CA PHE A 202 1.39 -3.39 8.99
C PHE A 202 1.51 -2.15 9.88
N TYR A 203 2.60 -1.38 9.76
CA TYR A 203 2.80 -0.17 10.56
C TYR A 203 1.79 0.92 10.17
N GLU A 204 1.52 1.03 8.88
CA GLU A 204 0.52 1.91 8.30
C GLU A 204 -0.87 1.66 8.91
N TYR A 205 -1.29 0.40 9.00
CA TYR A 205 -2.60 0.02 9.50
C TYR A 205 -2.73 0.22 11.01
N LEU A 206 -1.64 0.31 11.78
CA LEU A 206 -1.73 0.67 13.19
C LEU A 206 -2.18 2.13 13.36
N ILE A 207 -1.55 3.07 12.68
CA ILE A 207 -1.96 4.48 12.77
C ILE A 207 -3.31 4.72 12.09
N LYS A 208 -3.54 4.11 10.92
CA LYS A 208 -4.80 4.25 10.19
C LYS A 208 -5.98 3.65 10.94
N SER A 209 -5.81 2.54 11.66
CA SER A 209 -6.87 1.97 12.51
C SER A 209 -7.23 2.90 13.66
N PHE A 210 -6.23 3.52 14.28
CA PHE A 210 -6.48 4.52 15.31
C PHE A 210 -7.28 5.71 14.75
N LEU A 211 -6.88 6.25 13.60
CA LEU A 211 -7.60 7.36 12.96
C LEU A 211 -9.02 6.98 12.52
N MET A 212 -9.21 5.80 11.93
CA MET A 212 -10.51 5.28 11.47
C MET A 212 -11.48 4.94 12.61
N SER A 213 -10.99 4.85 13.84
CA SER A 213 -11.79 4.53 15.02
C SER A 213 -12.35 5.75 15.75
N ASP A 214 -12.37 6.92 15.10
CA ASP A 214 -12.48 8.22 15.79
C ASP A 214 -11.54 8.30 17.01
N LYS A 215 -10.30 7.84 16.82
CA LYS A 215 -9.24 7.86 17.84
C LYS A 215 -9.57 7.08 19.14
N THR A 216 -10.44 6.07 19.06
CA THR A 216 -10.80 5.22 20.23
C THR A 216 -9.95 3.95 20.37
N ASP A 217 -9.29 3.49 19.31
CA ASP A 217 -8.41 2.32 19.31
C ASP A 217 -7.04 2.61 19.94
N VAL A 218 -7.04 2.76 21.26
CA VAL A 218 -5.84 3.06 22.05
C VAL A 218 -4.80 1.94 21.99
N GLU A 219 -5.19 0.70 21.66
CA GLU A 219 -4.26 -0.41 21.45
C GLU A 219 -3.43 -0.18 20.19
N ALA A 220 -4.07 0.13 19.06
CA ALA A 220 -3.38 0.44 17.81
C ALA A 220 -2.46 1.66 17.97
N LYS A 221 -2.93 2.72 18.64
CA LYS A 221 -2.12 3.89 18.99
C LYS A 221 -0.84 3.50 19.71
N LYS A 222 -0.96 2.71 20.78
CA LYS A 222 0.19 2.25 21.58
C LYS A 222 1.14 1.39 20.75
N MET A 223 0.61 0.47 19.95
CA MET A 223 1.41 -0.38 19.07
C MET A 223 2.19 0.46 18.03
N TYR A 224 1.53 1.44 17.41
CA TYR A 224 2.14 2.32 16.42
C TYR A 224 3.31 3.10 17.01
N TYR A 225 3.11 3.89 18.07
CA TYR A 225 4.20 4.72 18.62
C TYR A 225 5.32 3.89 19.26
N SER A 226 5.00 2.72 19.83
CA SER A 226 6.04 1.80 20.33
C SER A 226 6.88 1.24 19.17
N ALA A 227 6.25 0.92 18.04
CA ALA A 227 6.95 0.48 16.84
C ALA A 227 7.77 1.62 16.24
N LEU A 228 7.22 2.83 16.12
CA LEU A 228 7.91 4.01 15.60
C LEU A 228 9.16 4.34 16.42
N ASP A 229 9.06 4.35 17.76
CA ASP A 229 10.22 4.57 18.63
C ASP A 229 11.32 3.51 18.40
N ALA A 230 10.95 2.25 18.19
CA ALA A 230 11.91 1.19 17.87
C ALA A 230 12.50 1.34 16.45
N ILE A 231 11.71 1.75 15.47
CA ILE A 231 12.15 2.03 14.10
C ILE A 231 13.15 3.17 14.09
N GLU A 232 12.86 4.27 14.78
CA GLU A 232 13.77 5.40 14.89
C GLU A 232 15.09 5.02 15.55
N ALA A 233 15.03 4.26 16.65
CA ALA A 233 16.21 3.84 17.39
C ALA A 233 17.12 2.88 16.62
N ASN A 234 16.56 2.06 15.71
CA ASN A 234 17.29 0.96 15.09
C ASN A 234 17.45 1.06 13.57
N LEU A 235 16.54 1.71 12.85
CA LEU A 235 16.45 1.67 11.38
C LEU A 235 16.64 3.04 10.72
N VAL A 236 16.29 4.14 11.40
CA VAL A 236 16.51 5.49 10.87
C VAL A 236 17.99 5.83 10.93
N GLN A 237 18.56 6.20 9.79
CA GLN A 237 19.97 6.52 9.62
C GLN A 237 20.11 7.81 8.83
N LYS A 238 21.30 8.45 8.91
CA LYS A 238 21.65 9.63 8.12
C LYS A 238 22.87 9.33 7.26
N SER A 239 22.79 9.61 5.97
CA SER A 239 23.88 9.37 5.02
C SER A 239 24.97 10.44 5.16
N PRO A 240 26.18 10.23 4.59
CA PRO A 240 27.23 11.24 4.60
C PRO A 240 26.83 12.59 3.95
N GLY A 241 25.96 12.57 2.94
CA GLY A 241 25.40 13.78 2.31
C GLY A 241 24.22 14.39 3.06
N GLY A 242 23.81 13.80 4.20
CA GLY A 242 22.78 14.35 5.08
C GLY A 242 21.34 13.91 4.78
N LEU A 243 21.14 12.88 3.95
CA LEU A 243 19.82 12.29 3.71
C LEU A 243 19.42 11.34 4.83
N THR A 244 18.22 11.50 5.37
CA THR A 244 17.63 10.58 6.36
C THR A 244 16.93 9.44 5.63
N TYR A 245 17.19 8.19 6.01
CA TYR A 245 16.61 7.00 5.37
C TYR A 245 16.30 5.90 6.37
N MET A 246 15.44 4.97 5.98
CA MET A 246 15.15 3.76 6.74
C MET A 246 15.92 2.57 6.17
N ALA A 247 16.90 2.07 6.91
CA ALA A 247 17.63 0.85 6.59
C ALA A 247 16.76 -0.40 6.83
N GLU A 248 17.17 -1.54 6.27
CA GLU A 248 16.64 -2.85 6.68
C GLU A 248 17.51 -3.45 7.80
N TRP A 249 16.95 -4.32 8.63
CA TRP A 249 17.68 -4.99 9.69
C TRP A 249 17.57 -6.51 9.56
N ARG A 250 18.71 -7.21 9.63
CA ARG A 250 18.80 -8.67 9.52
C ARG A 250 19.66 -9.22 10.64
N GLY A 251 19.02 -9.77 11.67
CA GLY A 251 19.69 -10.52 12.75
C GLY A 251 20.79 -9.73 13.48
N GLY A 252 20.64 -8.41 13.61
CA GLY A 252 21.59 -7.51 14.26
C GLY A 252 22.39 -6.61 13.33
N ILE A 253 22.29 -6.81 12.01
CA ILE A 253 23.08 -6.08 11.02
C ILE A 253 22.15 -5.21 10.18
N LEU A 254 22.52 -3.93 10.00
CA LEU A 254 21.84 -3.03 9.09
C LEU A 254 22.29 -3.25 7.64
N ASP A 255 21.31 -3.38 6.75
CA ASP A 255 21.51 -3.28 5.30
C ASP A 255 21.09 -1.86 4.90
N HIS A 256 22.08 -1.04 4.51
CA HIS A 256 21.92 0.38 4.17
C HIS A 256 21.28 0.55 2.78
N LYS A 257 20.05 0.03 2.68
CA LYS A 257 19.18 -0.03 1.51
C LYS A 257 17.80 0.44 1.96
N MET A 258 17.15 1.24 1.13
CA MET A 258 15.76 1.63 1.28
C MET A 258 15.02 1.29 -0.03
N GLY A 259 13.84 0.72 0.09
CA GLY A 259 12.97 0.43 -1.06
C GLY A 259 12.06 1.62 -1.40
N HIS A 260 11.60 1.69 -2.64
CA HIS A 260 10.54 2.59 -3.06
C HIS A 260 9.29 2.42 -2.18
N LEU A 261 8.94 1.17 -1.88
CA LEU A 261 7.86 0.83 -0.95
C LEU A 261 7.99 1.58 0.38
N ALA A 262 9.19 1.69 0.96
CA ALA A 262 9.39 2.36 2.25
C ALA A 262 9.13 3.88 2.20
N CYS A 263 8.97 4.47 1.01
CA CYS A 263 8.67 5.89 0.88
C CYS A 263 7.26 6.28 1.33
N PHE A 264 6.35 5.33 1.51
CA PHE A 264 5.03 5.59 2.11
C PHE A 264 5.15 6.13 3.54
N SER A 265 6.26 5.79 4.21
CA SER A 265 6.47 6.07 5.62
C SER A 265 6.55 7.57 5.94
N GLY A 266 6.91 8.41 4.96
CA GLY A 266 6.84 9.87 5.11
C GLY A 266 5.41 10.34 5.40
N GLY A 267 4.46 9.95 4.54
CA GLY A 267 3.04 10.21 4.73
C GLY A 267 2.49 9.58 6.02
N MET A 268 2.84 8.31 6.29
CA MET A 268 2.43 7.60 7.52
C MET A 268 2.86 8.33 8.80
N ILE A 269 4.12 8.77 8.88
CA ILE A 269 4.63 9.51 10.05
C ILE A 269 3.95 10.87 10.14
N GLY A 270 3.76 11.55 8.99
CA GLY A 270 3.08 12.84 8.91
C GLY A 270 1.66 12.80 9.49
N ILE A 271 0.83 11.85 9.06
CA ILE A 271 -0.55 11.72 9.57
C ILE A 271 -0.61 11.34 11.05
N GLY A 272 0.43 10.69 11.57
CA GLY A 272 0.54 10.33 12.98
C GLY A 272 1.17 11.42 13.85
N ALA A 273 1.55 12.58 13.31
CA ALA A 273 2.32 13.57 14.06
C ALA A 273 1.51 14.22 15.20
N ASP A 274 0.23 14.50 14.97
CA ASP A 274 -0.64 15.23 15.91
C ASP A 274 -1.08 14.39 17.11
N ASP A 275 -1.15 13.07 16.93
CA ASP A 275 -1.68 12.15 17.95
C ASP A 275 -0.61 11.54 18.86
N GLY A 276 0.66 11.90 18.64
CA GLY A 276 1.78 11.43 19.44
C GLY A 276 1.87 12.12 20.80
N VAL A 277 3.02 11.96 21.43
CA VAL A 277 3.40 12.81 22.57
C VAL A 277 3.55 14.25 22.04
N PRO A 278 2.86 15.26 22.61
CA PRO A 278 2.83 16.62 22.04
C PRO A 278 4.22 17.22 21.76
N GLU A 279 5.20 16.93 22.61
CA GLU A 279 6.59 17.37 22.45
C GLU A 279 7.30 16.77 21.24
N LYS A 280 6.84 15.61 20.75
CA LYS A 280 7.38 14.92 19.56
C LYS A 280 6.67 15.32 18.26
N ARG A 281 5.60 16.12 18.30
CA ARG A 281 4.83 16.51 17.10
C ARG A 281 5.72 17.07 15.99
N GLN A 282 6.52 18.10 16.31
CA GLN A 282 7.40 18.72 15.32
C GLN A 282 8.48 17.75 14.84
N HIS A 283 9.02 16.94 15.75
CA HIS A 283 10.00 15.91 15.42
C HIS A 283 9.45 14.90 14.39
N TYR A 284 8.19 14.47 14.52
CA TYR A 284 7.55 13.59 13.55
C TYR A 284 7.32 14.28 12.20
N LEU A 285 6.88 15.54 12.17
CA LEU A 285 6.76 16.31 10.92
C LEU A 285 8.11 16.50 10.22
N ASP A 286 9.17 16.75 10.98
CA ASP A 286 10.53 16.91 10.45
C ASP A 286 11.03 15.57 9.89
N LEU A 287 10.87 14.46 10.63
CA LEU A 287 11.24 13.12 10.17
C LEU A 287 10.46 12.73 8.90
N ALA A 288 9.15 12.99 8.87
CA ALA A 288 8.32 12.77 7.70
C ALA A 288 8.85 13.55 6.49
N ALA A 289 9.13 14.84 6.67
CA ALA A 289 9.67 15.70 5.62
C ALA A 289 11.06 15.25 5.13
N GLU A 290 11.96 14.85 6.04
CA GLU A 290 13.30 14.36 5.69
C GLU A 290 13.23 13.04 4.90
N ILE A 291 12.38 12.10 5.31
CA ILE A 291 12.17 10.83 4.58
C ILE A 291 11.57 11.09 3.20
N THR A 292 10.53 11.92 3.11
CA THR A 292 9.93 12.30 1.83
C THR A 292 10.94 12.99 0.91
N HIS A 293 11.81 13.84 1.45
CA HIS A 293 12.89 14.47 0.70
C HIS A 293 13.91 13.45 0.17
N THR A 294 14.33 12.48 0.98
CA THR A 294 15.22 11.40 0.51
C THR A 294 14.60 10.56 -0.61
N CYS A 295 13.29 10.32 -0.53
CA CYS A 295 12.55 9.64 -1.59
C CYS A 295 12.50 10.47 -2.88
N HIS A 296 12.29 11.79 -2.77
CA HIS A 296 12.40 12.72 -3.89
C HIS A 296 13.82 12.72 -4.50
N GLU A 297 14.86 12.70 -3.69
CA GLU A 297 16.25 12.61 -4.15
C GLU A 297 16.50 11.34 -4.98
N SER A 298 15.86 10.21 -4.64
CA SER A 298 15.95 8.99 -5.45
C SER A 298 15.36 9.13 -6.86
N TYR A 299 14.33 9.98 -7.02
CA TYR A 299 13.75 10.35 -8.31
C TYR A 299 14.68 11.32 -9.04
N THR A 300 15.09 12.40 -8.37
CA THR A 300 15.90 13.47 -8.96
C THR A 300 17.25 12.97 -9.47
N ARG A 301 17.85 11.98 -8.80
CA ARG A 301 19.14 11.37 -9.17
C ARG A 301 19.04 10.33 -10.29
N SER A 302 17.85 9.96 -10.75
CA SER A 302 17.69 9.11 -11.92
C SER A 302 17.65 9.91 -13.22
N THR A 303 17.90 9.24 -14.35
CA THR A 303 17.85 9.90 -15.67
C THR A 303 16.42 10.19 -16.07
N THR A 304 15.49 9.30 -15.75
CA THR A 304 14.07 9.42 -16.11
C THR A 304 13.26 10.24 -15.13
N LYS A 305 13.85 10.74 -14.04
CA LYS A 305 13.14 11.43 -12.94
C LYS A 305 12.06 10.58 -12.26
N LEU A 306 12.25 9.25 -12.31
CA LEU A 306 11.47 8.24 -11.59
C LEU A 306 12.41 7.42 -10.72
N GLY A 307 12.01 7.10 -9.49
CA GLY A 307 12.86 6.40 -8.53
C GLY A 307 12.99 4.90 -8.85
N PRO A 308 14.14 4.28 -8.55
CA PRO A 308 14.31 2.83 -8.66
C PRO A 308 13.52 2.09 -7.56
N GLU A 309 13.25 0.80 -7.75
CA GLU A 309 12.61 -0.07 -6.74
C GLU A 309 13.36 -0.08 -5.41
N ALA A 310 14.69 0.00 -5.44
CA ALA A 310 15.48 0.19 -4.24
C ALA A 310 16.76 0.98 -4.51
N PHE A 311 17.19 1.72 -3.49
CA PHE A 311 18.36 2.59 -3.53
C PHE A 311 19.21 2.39 -2.26
N ARG A 312 20.51 2.70 -2.37
CA ARG A 312 21.51 2.43 -1.32
C ARG A 312 22.16 3.70 -0.80
N PHE A 313 22.74 3.57 0.39
CA PHE A 313 23.43 4.62 1.14
C PHE A 313 24.82 4.17 1.61
N ASP A 314 25.39 3.16 0.95
CA ASP A 314 26.70 2.59 1.23
C ASP A 314 27.60 2.59 -0.02
N SER A 315 28.88 2.29 0.18
CA SER A 315 29.87 2.14 -0.90
C SER A 315 29.95 3.35 -1.86
N GLY A 316 29.72 4.56 -1.35
CA GLY A 316 29.73 5.81 -2.12
C GLY A 316 28.44 6.07 -2.92
N ALA A 317 27.47 5.17 -2.88
CA ALA A 317 26.12 5.42 -3.40
C ALA A 317 25.27 6.12 -2.35
N GLU A 318 24.41 7.02 -2.80
CA GLU A 318 23.44 7.70 -1.96
C GLU A 318 22.18 7.95 -2.79
N ALA A 319 21.04 7.44 -2.32
CA ALA A 319 19.75 7.50 -3.01
C ALA A 319 19.79 7.05 -4.48
N THR A 320 20.64 6.05 -4.81
CA THR A 320 20.72 5.45 -6.15
C THR A 320 20.79 3.92 -6.09
N ALA A 321 20.30 3.25 -7.13
CA ALA A 321 20.37 1.80 -7.24
C ALA A 321 21.71 1.34 -7.84
N THR A 322 22.43 0.51 -7.11
CA THR A 322 23.71 -0.06 -7.58
C THR A 322 23.52 -1.39 -8.31
N ARG A 323 22.47 -2.16 -7.97
CA ARG A 323 22.16 -3.46 -8.59
C ARG A 323 21.21 -3.28 -9.76
N LEU A 324 21.48 -3.95 -10.88
CA LEU A 324 20.60 -3.95 -12.06
C LEU A 324 19.18 -4.42 -11.74
N SER A 325 19.03 -5.37 -10.81
CA SER A 325 17.73 -5.90 -10.38
C SER A 325 16.84 -4.86 -9.70
N ASP A 326 17.42 -3.76 -9.21
CA ASP A 326 16.72 -2.79 -8.37
C ASP A 326 16.37 -1.51 -9.16
N ARG A 327 16.83 -1.39 -10.41
CA ARG A 327 16.73 -0.15 -11.23
C ARG A 327 15.36 0.07 -11.89
N TYR A 328 14.43 -0.87 -11.74
CA TYR A 328 13.14 -0.77 -12.40
C TYR A 328 12.20 0.18 -11.65
N TYR A 329 11.20 0.70 -12.35
CA TYR A 329 10.07 1.43 -11.80
C TYR A 329 8.78 0.89 -12.41
N ILE A 330 7.89 0.36 -11.59
CA ILE A 330 6.66 -0.32 -12.04
C ILE A 330 5.40 0.53 -11.81
N LEU A 331 5.48 1.86 -11.96
CA LEU A 331 4.35 2.78 -11.78
C LEU A 331 3.85 2.87 -10.33
N ARG A 332 4.76 2.72 -9.36
CA ARG A 332 4.45 2.69 -7.93
C ARG A 332 4.03 4.07 -7.39
N PRO A 333 3.16 4.11 -6.36
CA PRO A 333 2.58 5.34 -5.81
C PRO A 333 3.32 5.94 -4.61
N GLU A 334 4.14 5.21 -3.86
CA GLU A 334 4.39 5.53 -2.43
C GLU A 334 5.12 6.87 -2.20
N VAL A 335 5.92 7.32 -3.18
CA VAL A 335 6.55 8.65 -3.15
C VAL A 335 5.51 9.76 -3.33
N ILE A 336 4.59 9.58 -4.28
CA ILE A 336 3.51 10.52 -4.57
C ILE A 336 2.47 10.52 -3.44
N GLU A 337 2.18 9.36 -2.84
CA GLU A 337 1.36 9.25 -1.64
C GLU A 337 1.91 10.15 -0.52
N SER A 338 3.21 10.04 -0.23
CA SER A 338 3.86 10.91 0.74
C SER A 338 3.79 12.38 0.35
N TYR A 339 3.93 12.75 -0.92
CA TYR A 339 3.74 14.13 -1.36
C TYR A 339 2.32 14.64 -1.09
N MET A 340 1.29 13.82 -1.32
CA MET A 340 -0.10 14.16 -1.07
C MET A 340 -0.34 14.47 0.41
N TYR A 341 0.08 13.58 1.31
CA TYR A 341 -0.06 13.81 2.74
C TYR A 341 0.75 15.02 3.21
N MET A 342 2.01 15.13 2.79
CA MET A 342 2.86 16.25 3.21
C MET A 342 2.33 17.59 2.68
N TRP A 343 1.76 17.64 1.48
CA TRP A 343 1.05 18.81 0.98
C TRP A 343 -0.15 19.16 1.87
N ARG A 344 -1.06 18.22 2.14
CA ARG A 344 -2.26 18.51 2.95
C ARG A 344 -1.94 18.93 4.38
N LEU A 345 -0.89 18.35 4.96
CA LEU A 345 -0.49 18.63 6.34
C LEU A 345 0.28 19.95 6.50
N THR A 346 0.98 20.41 5.46
CA THR A 346 1.93 21.53 5.58
C THR A 346 1.67 22.70 4.63
N HIS A 347 0.98 22.45 3.52
CA HIS A 347 0.82 23.36 2.39
C HIS A 347 2.13 23.91 1.83
N ASP A 348 3.25 23.20 2.01
CA ASP A 348 4.53 23.56 1.41
C ASP A 348 4.46 23.30 -0.11
N PRO A 349 4.58 24.34 -0.97
CA PRO A 349 4.39 24.22 -2.41
C PRO A 349 5.34 23.23 -3.09
N LYS A 350 6.51 22.95 -2.48
CA LYS A 350 7.49 22.01 -3.07
C LYS A 350 6.88 20.63 -3.33
N TYR A 351 5.93 20.17 -2.52
CA TYR A 351 5.32 18.85 -2.70
C TYR A 351 4.44 18.78 -3.96
N ARG A 352 3.80 19.89 -4.33
CA ARG A 352 3.08 20.01 -5.61
C ARG A 352 4.04 20.11 -6.78
N ASP A 353 5.14 20.86 -6.63
CA ASP A 353 6.18 20.95 -7.67
C ASP A 353 6.82 19.56 -7.94
N TRP A 354 7.20 18.83 -6.89
CA TRP A 354 7.74 17.47 -7.00
C TRP A 354 6.72 16.48 -7.57
N GLY A 355 5.45 16.62 -7.21
CA GLY A 355 4.37 15.85 -7.82
C GLY A 355 4.25 16.13 -9.32
N TRP A 356 4.41 17.38 -9.74
CA TRP A 356 4.33 17.78 -11.15
C TRP A 356 5.54 17.25 -11.94
N GLU A 357 6.74 17.30 -11.38
CA GLU A 357 7.92 16.65 -11.97
C GLU A 357 7.68 15.16 -12.23
N ALA A 358 7.04 14.45 -11.29
CA ALA A 358 6.67 13.05 -11.47
C ALA A 358 5.62 12.86 -12.59
N VAL A 359 4.65 13.79 -12.74
CA VAL A 359 3.70 13.78 -13.87
C VAL A 359 4.42 13.88 -15.21
N GLU A 360 5.35 14.85 -15.34
CA GLU A 360 6.12 15.05 -16.56
C GLU A 360 6.96 13.80 -16.89
N ALA A 361 7.61 13.22 -15.88
CA ALA A 361 8.38 11.99 -16.01
C ALA A 361 7.53 10.79 -16.45
N LEU A 362 6.34 10.61 -15.87
CA LEU A 362 5.39 9.56 -16.25
C LEU A 362 4.91 9.72 -17.70
N GLU A 363 4.55 10.93 -18.11
CA GLU A 363 4.12 11.22 -19.49
C GLU A 363 5.27 11.03 -20.49
N GLN A 364 6.51 11.36 -20.12
CA GLN A 364 7.68 11.23 -20.99
C GLN A 364 8.18 9.79 -21.11
N HIS A 365 8.24 9.04 -20.01
CA HIS A 365 8.97 7.77 -19.95
C HIS A 365 8.10 6.53 -19.76
N CYS A 366 6.86 6.68 -19.24
CA CYS A 366 5.97 5.54 -18.99
C CYS A 366 4.80 5.47 -19.98
N ARG A 367 4.37 6.60 -20.54
CA ARG A 367 3.29 6.63 -21.52
C ARG A 367 3.70 5.96 -22.83
N VAL A 368 2.89 5.01 -23.28
CA VAL A 368 3.01 4.35 -24.59
C VAL A 368 1.72 4.54 -25.39
N GLU A 369 1.68 4.06 -26.64
CA GLU A 369 0.53 4.27 -27.54
C GLU A 369 -0.80 3.77 -26.95
N SER A 370 -0.77 2.70 -26.15
CA SER A 370 -1.98 2.06 -25.63
C SER A 370 -2.01 1.94 -24.09
N GLY A 371 -1.48 2.92 -23.36
CA GLY A 371 -1.54 2.98 -21.90
C GLY A 371 -0.25 3.49 -21.25
N PHE A 372 -0.01 3.09 -20.01
CA PHE A 372 1.24 3.33 -19.29
C PHE A 372 1.93 2.02 -18.95
N SER A 373 3.25 1.97 -19.08
CA SER A 373 4.06 0.79 -18.75
C SER A 373 5.17 1.16 -17.78
N GLY A 374 5.48 0.24 -16.87
CA GLY A 374 6.71 0.31 -16.08
C GLY A 374 7.96 0.31 -16.98
N ILE A 375 9.08 0.70 -16.39
CA ILE A 375 10.39 0.79 -17.04
C ILE A 375 11.42 -0.04 -16.27
N ARG A 376 12.35 -0.67 -17.00
CA ARG A 376 13.30 -1.64 -16.44
C ARG A 376 14.58 -1.02 -15.88
N ASP A 377 14.94 0.18 -16.34
CA ASP A 377 16.11 0.91 -15.86
C ASP A 377 15.86 2.44 -15.91
N VAL A 378 15.66 3.05 -14.74
CA VAL A 378 15.44 4.50 -14.56
C VAL A 378 16.69 5.36 -14.83
N TYR A 379 17.85 4.75 -15.04
CA TYR A 379 19.11 5.43 -15.35
C TYR A 379 19.44 5.45 -16.85
N THR A 380 18.46 5.09 -17.70
CA THR A 380 18.61 5.10 -19.15
C THR A 380 17.69 6.14 -19.78
N MET A 381 18.20 6.91 -20.74
CA MET A 381 17.42 7.96 -21.43
C MET A 381 16.27 7.36 -22.25
N THR A 382 16.55 6.24 -22.94
CA THR A 382 15.54 5.50 -23.71
C THR A 382 14.93 4.43 -22.83
N ALA A 383 13.67 4.61 -22.45
CA ALA A 383 12.96 3.68 -21.58
C ALA A 383 12.81 2.29 -22.21
N SER A 384 13.24 1.26 -21.46
CA SER A 384 12.91 -0.13 -21.76
C SER A 384 11.68 -0.53 -20.96
N HIS A 385 10.56 -0.76 -21.63
CA HIS A 385 9.28 -1.02 -20.97
C HIS A 385 9.11 -2.48 -20.51
N ASP A 386 8.43 -2.67 -19.38
CA ASP A 386 8.09 -3.99 -18.84
C ASP A 386 6.83 -4.63 -19.46
N ASN A 387 6.07 -3.83 -20.21
CA ASN A 387 4.77 -4.16 -20.80
C ASN A 387 3.69 -4.50 -19.75
N MET A 388 3.64 -3.76 -18.65
CA MET A 388 2.59 -3.87 -17.64
C MET A 388 2.05 -2.51 -17.19
N GLN A 389 0.73 -2.35 -17.30
CA GLN A 389 -0.04 -1.30 -16.63
C GLN A 389 -0.65 -1.91 -15.37
N GLN A 390 0.03 -1.71 -14.25
CA GLN A 390 -0.38 -2.20 -12.93
C GLN A 390 -1.72 -1.59 -12.52
N SER A 391 -2.56 -2.32 -11.79
CA SER A 391 -3.84 -1.77 -11.31
C SER A 391 -3.64 -0.56 -10.39
N PHE A 392 -2.64 -0.62 -9.50
CA PHE A 392 -2.28 0.46 -8.57
C PHE A 392 -1.86 1.76 -9.24
N PHE A 393 -1.44 1.73 -10.50
CA PHE A 393 -1.19 2.99 -11.22
C PHE A 393 -2.48 3.81 -11.33
N LEU A 394 -3.60 3.12 -11.61
CA LEU A 394 -4.90 3.76 -11.62
C LEU A 394 -5.34 4.01 -10.19
N SER A 395 -5.53 2.96 -9.36
CA SER A 395 -6.12 3.08 -8.01
C SER A 395 -5.37 4.03 -7.08
N GLU A 396 -4.05 4.16 -7.21
CA GLU A 396 -3.23 4.92 -6.25
C GLU A 396 -2.50 6.08 -6.90
N THR A 397 -1.58 5.82 -7.84
CA THR A 397 -0.66 6.84 -8.36
C THR A 397 -1.43 8.04 -8.93
N LEU A 398 -2.41 7.77 -9.80
CA LEU A 398 -3.21 8.82 -10.40
C LEU A 398 -4.24 9.43 -9.44
N LYS A 399 -4.70 8.70 -8.42
CA LYS A 399 -5.60 9.22 -7.38
C LYS A 399 -4.86 10.19 -6.47
N TYR A 400 -3.70 9.81 -5.95
CA TYR A 400 -2.89 10.68 -5.11
C TYR A 400 -2.39 11.91 -5.88
N LEU A 401 -2.01 11.79 -7.15
CA LEU A 401 -1.73 12.96 -8.00
C LEU A 401 -2.96 13.87 -8.12
N TYR A 402 -4.14 13.30 -8.36
CA TYR A 402 -5.36 14.11 -8.48
C TYR A 402 -5.67 14.85 -7.17
N LEU A 403 -5.56 14.18 -6.02
CA LEU A 403 -5.79 14.76 -4.70
C LEU A 403 -4.72 15.81 -4.33
N LEU A 404 -3.46 15.57 -4.67
CA LEU A 404 -2.36 16.52 -4.47
C LEU A 404 -2.63 17.87 -5.15
N PHE A 405 -3.28 17.87 -6.32
CA PHE A 405 -3.66 19.08 -7.07
C PHE A 405 -5.13 19.49 -6.88
N SER A 406 -5.83 18.91 -5.91
CA SER A 406 -7.19 19.30 -5.54
C SER A 406 -7.20 20.13 -4.26
N ASP A 407 -8.35 20.71 -3.94
CA ASP A 407 -8.61 21.32 -2.65
C ASP A 407 -8.73 20.23 -1.55
N ASP A 408 -8.49 20.60 -0.30
CA ASP A 408 -8.41 19.68 0.83
C ASP A 408 -9.76 19.08 1.24
N ASP A 409 -10.86 19.73 0.86
CA ASP A 409 -12.24 19.27 1.15
C ASP A 409 -12.64 18.04 0.31
N LEU A 410 -11.96 17.79 -0.81
CA LEU A 410 -12.18 16.58 -1.59
C LEU A 410 -11.54 15.38 -0.89
N LEU A 411 -12.37 14.49 -0.31
CA LEU A 411 -11.91 13.37 0.50
C LEU A 411 -11.00 13.85 1.66
N SER A 412 -11.54 14.73 2.51
CA SER A 412 -10.85 15.26 3.68
C SER A 412 -10.23 14.15 4.53
N LEU A 413 -9.03 14.40 5.08
CA LEU A 413 -8.36 13.47 5.99
C LEU A 413 -9.06 13.35 7.36
N GLU A 414 -10.03 14.22 7.64
CA GLU A 414 -10.89 14.15 8.83
C GLU A 414 -11.99 13.08 8.67
N ASP A 415 -12.56 12.98 7.46
CA ASP A 415 -13.70 12.11 7.16
C ASP A 415 -13.28 10.75 6.56
N TRP A 416 -12.06 10.68 5.99
CA TRP A 416 -11.61 9.54 5.22
C TRP A 416 -10.22 9.05 5.62
N VAL A 417 -10.11 7.74 5.79
CA VAL A 417 -8.85 7.02 5.91
C VAL A 417 -8.66 6.16 4.67
N PHE A 418 -7.60 6.42 3.91
CA PHE A 418 -7.25 5.61 2.75
C PHE A 418 -6.68 4.26 3.21
N ASN A 419 -7.18 3.15 2.69
CA ASN A 419 -6.50 1.86 2.87
C ASN A 419 -5.15 1.83 2.10
N THR A 420 -4.38 0.75 2.20
CA THR A 420 -3.03 0.68 1.59
C THR A 420 -3.04 0.65 0.05
N GLU A 421 -4.20 0.51 -0.61
CA GLU A 421 -4.36 0.61 -2.08
C GLU A 421 -5.16 1.87 -2.45
N ALA A 422 -5.02 2.91 -1.63
CA ALA A 422 -5.63 4.23 -1.75
C ALA A 422 -7.16 4.24 -1.83
N HIS A 423 -7.85 3.22 -1.32
CA HIS A 423 -9.30 3.18 -1.29
C HIS A 423 -9.83 3.93 -0.05
N PRO A 424 -10.57 5.04 -0.20
CA PRO A 424 -11.03 5.86 0.93
C PRO A 424 -12.16 5.18 1.71
N LEU A 425 -11.91 4.90 2.98
CA LEU A 425 -12.86 4.33 3.92
C LEU A 425 -13.29 5.40 4.93
N HIS A 426 -14.55 5.37 5.36
CA HIS A 426 -15.13 6.40 6.24
C HIS A 426 -14.58 6.29 7.67
N SER A 427 -14.26 7.41 8.33
CA SER A 427 -13.63 7.46 9.67
C SER A 427 -14.59 7.23 10.85
N ASP A 428 -15.90 7.24 10.65
CA ASP A 428 -16.90 7.00 11.72
C ASP A 428 -17.33 5.54 11.89
N VAL A 429 -16.38 4.60 12.04
CA VAL A 429 -16.75 3.22 12.35
C VAL A 429 -16.86 3.04 13.86
N ALA A 430 -18.09 2.88 14.35
CA ALA A 430 -18.35 2.49 15.73
C ALA A 430 -17.92 1.01 15.92
N GLY A 431 -16.73 0.80 16.48
CA GLY A 431 -16.25 -0.54 16.76
C GLY A 431 -15.05 -0.57 17.68
N PHE A 432 -15.22 -0.21 18.95
CA PHE A 432 -14.33 -0.57 20.08
C PHE A 432 -15.11 -0.58 21.40
#